data_AF-A0A9Q1DY73-F1
#
_entry.id   AF-A0A9Q1DY73-F1
#
_cell.length_a   1.000
_cell.length_b   1.000
_cell.length_c   1.000
_cell.angle_alpha   90.00
_cell.angle_beta   90.00
_cell.angle_gamma   90.00
#
_symmetry.space_group_name_H-M   'P 1'
#
loop_
_entity.id
_entity.type
_entity.pdbx_description
1 polymer ?
#
loop_
_entity_poly.entity_id
_entity_poly.type
_entity_poly.pdbx_seq_one_letter_code
_entity_poly.pdbx_strand_id
1 'polypeptide(L)'
;MADGDNKSASMLARETAHLEEQLQGWGEVILAMDQILHWKKSWFPGVLIGATTILFTMVYFLDPSILTGASCCVMFLCLADYLVPIIAPKVFSSSKWTSEQQQRFHEICANMAKTRRRAVGWWQRIFALKEEKPKMYFLCVISSLVVFAWIGQLVHNLLLTYLTVTVLLLLPGLNQHGVISKCSGMAKREINRLLKQKEKKNDLFLFPPYCRTGIMVRMNVLADALKSINNAEKRGKRQVLIRPCSKVIVRFLTVMMKHGYIGEFEIIDDHRAGKIVVNLTGRLNKCGVISPRFDLQLKDLEKWQNNLLPSRQFGYIVMTTSAGIMDHEEARRKHTGGKILGFFF
;
A
#
# COMPACT_ATOMS: atom_id res chain seq x y z
N MET A 1 -27.11 19.82 -15.46
CA MET A 1 -27.13 18.58 -14.65
C MET A 1 -28.46 17.84 -14.77
N ALA A 2 -29.62 18.50 -14.64
CA ALA A 2 -30.93 17.84 -14.73
C ALA A 2 -31.22 17.07 -16.04
N ASP A 3 -30.81 17.57 -17.21
CA ASP A 3 -31.05 16.89 -18.50
C ASP A 3 -30.22 15.58 -18.67
N GLY A 4 -29.01 15.54 -18.09
CA GLY A 4 -28.15 14.35 -18.12
C GLY A 4 -28.69 13.23 -17.22
N ASP A 5 -29.19 13.58 -16.03
CA ASP A 5 -29.78 12.62 -15.11
C ASP A 5 -31.06 12.01 -15.70
N ASN A 6 -31.89 12.80 -16.38
CA ASN A 6 -33.14 12.33 -17.01
C ASN A 6 -32.89 11.37 -18.19
N LYS A 7 -31.86 11.63 -19.01
CA LYS A 7 -31.41 10.70 -20.07
C LYS A 7 -30.85 9.40 -19.49
N SER A 8 -30.10 9.48 -18.41
CA SER A 8 -29.55 8.28 -17.75
C SER A 8 -30.65 7.40 -17.14
N ALA A 9 -31.69 8.01 -16.56
CA ALA A 9 -32.83 7.34 -15.95
C ALA A 9 -33.74 6.67 -17.00
N SER A 10 -34.05 7.36 -18.09
CA SER A 10 -34.82 6.80 -19.20
C SER A 10 -34.10 5.63 -19.89
N MET A 11 -32.78 5.74 -20.07
CA MET A 11 -31.97 4.63 -20.58
C MET A 11 -31.95 3.45 -19.61
N LEU A 12 -31.98 3.68 -18.29
CA LEU A 12 -32.02 2.62 -17.27
C LEU A 12 -33.32 1.84 -17.35
N ALA A 13 -34.44 2.56 -17.43
CA ALA A 13 -35.76 1.96 -17.56
C ALA A 13 -35.88 1.08 -18.83
N ARG A 14 -35.26 1.50 -19.94
CA ARG A 14 -35.25 0.71 -21.18
C ARG A 14 -34.41 -0.56 -21.08
N GLU A 15 -33.24 -0.49 -20.44
CA GLU A 15 -32.41 -1.67 -20.18
C GLU A 15 -33.07 -2.65 -19.20
N THR A 16 -33.75 -2.16 -18.17
CA THR A 16 -34.46 -3.02 -17.22
C THR A 16 -35.62 -3.74 -17.88
N ALA A 17 -36.44 -3.04 -18.68
CA ALA A 17 -37.55 -3.66 -19.39
C ALA A 17 -37.07 -4.73 -20.38
N HIS A 18 -35.97 -4.48 -21.10
CA HIS A 18 -35.38 -5.46 -22.00
C HIS A 18 -34.84 -6.69 -21.26
N LEU A 19 -34.23 -6.49 -20.08
CA LEU A 19 -33.77 -7.61 -19.24
C LEU A 19 -34.94 -8.42 -18.69
N GLU A 20 -36.02 -7.78 -18.27
CA GLU A 20 -37.21 -8.46 -17.79
C GLU A 20 -37.79 -9.40 -18.85
N GLU A 21 -37.90 -8.93 -20.10
CA GLU A 21 -38.41 -9.73 -21.22
C GLU A 21 -37.53 -10.96 -21.49
N GLN A 22 -36.21 -10.81 -21.46
CA GLN A 22 -35.26 -11.90 -21.67
C GLN A 22 -35.27 -12.93 -20.53
N LEU A 23 -35.46 -12.48 -19.29
CA LEU A 23 -35.36 -13.31 -18.08
C LEU A 23 -36.70 -13.84 -17.60
N GLN A 24 -37.81 -13.52 -18.28
CA GLN A 24 -39.15 -13.91 -17.87
C GLN A 24 -39.32 -15.45 -17.82
N GLY A 25 -38.70 -16.18 -18.75
CA GLY A 25 -38.67 -17.65 -18.75
C GLY A 25 -37.87 -18.27 -17.59
N TRP A 26 -36.97 -17.50 -16.99
CA TRP A 26 -36.15 -17.88 -15.83
C TRP A 26 -36.66 -17.27 -14.51
N GLY A 27 -37.75 -16.48 -14.56
CA GLY A 27 -38.11 -15.58 -13.46
C GLY A 27 -38.34 -16.29 -12.13
N GLU A 28 -39.02 -17.44 -12.13
CA GLU A 28 -39.26 -18.23 -10.92
C GLU A 28 -37.97 -18.81 -10.31
N VAL A 29 -37.05 -19.26 -11.15
CA VAL A 29 -35.74 -19.77 -10.73
C VAL A 29 -34.89 -18.64 -10.15
N ILE A 30 -34.93 -17.46 -10.78
CA ILE A 30 -34.22 -16.26 -10.30
C ILE A 30 -34.78 -15.82 -8.95
N LEU A 31 -36.10 -15.81 -8.77
CA LEU A 31 -36.76 -15.49 -7.50
C LEU A 31 -36.40 -16.49 -6.39
N ALA A 32 -36.32 -17.78 -6.70
CA ALA A 32 -35.88 -18.80 -5.73
C ALA A 32 -34.39 -18.67 -5.39
N MET A 33 -33.55 -18.43 -6.40
CA MET A 33 -32.11 -18.25 -6.25
C MET A 33 -31.77 -16.99 -5.45
N ASP A 34 -32.50 -15.89 -5.65
CA ASP A 34 -32.35 -14.65 -4.89
C ASP A 34 -32.61 -14.86 -3.38
N GLN A 35 -33.63 -15.65 -3.03
CA GLN A 35 -33.91 -15.98 -1.61
C GLN A 35 -32.77 -16.75 -0.94
N ILE A 36 -32.10 -17.62 -1.70
CA ILE A 36 -30.93 -18.39 -1.25
C ILE A 36 -29.71 -17.46 -1.12
N LEU A 37 -29.48 -16.59 -2.12
CA LEU A 37 -28.36 -15.66 -2.17
C LEU A 37 -28.43 -14.56 -1.08
N HIS A 38 -29.63 -14.10 -0.74
CA HIS A 38 -29.86 -13.06 0.27
C HIS A 38 -29.99 -13.59 1.70
N TRP A 39 -29.71 -14.88 1.93
CA TRP A 39 -29.67 -15.50 3.26
C TRP A 39 -30.93 -15.22 4.09
N LYS A 40 -32.12 -15.31 3.47
CA LYS A 40 -33.40 -15.08 4.17
C LYS A 40 -33.58 -15.95 5.42
N LYS A 41 -32.90 -17.10 5.47
CA LYS A 41 -32.73 -17.97 6.64
C LYS A 41 -31.24 -18.11 6.97
N SER A 42 -30.92 -18.17 8.26
CA SER A 42 -29.55 -18.24 8.79
C SER A 42 -28.72 -19.45 8.33
N TRP A 43 -29.35 -20.54 7.89
CA TRP A 43 -28.69 -21.78 7.47
C TRP A 43 -28.31 -21.83 5.98
N PHE A 44 -28.88 -20.96 5.13
CA PHE A 44 -28.59 -20.94 3.68
C PHE A 44 -27.11 -20.76 3.32
N PRO A 45 -26.30 -19.91 3.97
CA PRO A 45 -24.87 -19.85 3.67
C PRO A 45 -24.16 -21.19 3.94
N GLY A 46 -24.55 -21.92 4.99
CA GLY A 46 -24.01 -23.25 5.28
C GLY A 46 -24.37 -24.28 4.21
N VAL A 47 -25.61 -24.23 3.69
CA VAL A 47 -26.04 -25.09 2.58
C VAL A 47 -25.29 -24.76 1.29
N LEU A 48 -25.09 -23.48 0.98
CA LEU A 48 -24.30 -23.04 -0.18
C LEU A 48 -22.86 -23.55 -0.11
N ILE A 49 -22.19 -23.37 1.04
CA ILE A 49 -20.82 -23.86 1.26
C ILE A 49 -20.78 -25.38 1.20
N GLY A 50 -21.76 -26.07 1.80
CA GLY A 50 -21.86 -27.53 1.74
C GLY A 50 -22.02 -28.04 0.30
N ALA A 51 -22.90 -27.42 -0.48
CA ALA A 51 -23.13 -27.77 -1.88
C ALA A 51 -21.89 -27.52 -2.75
N THR A 52 -21.20 -26.38 -2.59
CA THR A 52 -19.96 -26.12 -3.31
C THR A 52 -18.86 -27.08 -2.88
N THR A 53 -18.75 -27.39 -1.58
CA THR A 53 -17.76 -28.35 -1.06
C THR A 53 -18.00 -29.74 -1.64
N ILE A 54 -19.24 -30.22 -1.67
CA ILE A 54 -19.59 -31.53 -2.25
C ILE A 54 -19.26 -31.55 -3.74
N LEU A 55 -19.61 -30.51 -4.49
CA LEU A 55 -19.31 -30.42 -5.92
C LEU A 55 -17.80 -30.43 -6.19
N PHE A 56 -17.02 -29.63 -5.47
CA PHE A 56 -15.56 -29.58 -5.65
C PHE A 56 -14.84 -30.82 -5.11
N THR A 57 -15.40 -31.48 -4.10
CA THR A 57 -14.91 -32.78 -3.62
C THR A 57 -15.18 -33.87 -4.66
N MET A 58 -16.34 -33.86 -5.30
CA MET A 58 -16.64 -34.76 -6.42
C MET A 58 -15.69 -34.51 -7.60
N VAL A 59 -15.41 -33.25 -7.93
CA VAL A 59 -14.39 -32.88 -8.95
C VAL A 59 -13.00 -33.35 -8.54
N TYR A 60 -12.62 -33.25 -7.26
CA TYR A 60 -11.36 -33.77 -6.75
C TYR A 60 -11.25 -35.30 -6.92
N PHE A 61 -12.32 -36.05 -6.63
CA PHE A 61 -12.32 -37.51 -6.79
C PHE A 61 -12.32 -37.99 -8.25
N LEU A 62 -12.80 -37.17 -9.18
CA LEU A 62 -12.89 -37.52 -10.59
C LEU A 62 -11.63 -37.15 -11.38
N ASP A 63 -10.67 -36.43 -10.77
CA ASP A 63 -9.47 -35.86 -11.39
C ASP A 63 -9.67 -35.38 -12.87
N PRO A 64 -10.76 -34.63 -13.19
CA PRO A 64 -10.99 -34.23 -14.56
C PRO A 64 -9.97 -33.16 -14.96
N SER A 65 -9.51 -33.22 -16.21
CA SER A 65 -8.71 -32.12 -16.76
C SER A 65 -9.54 -30.82 -16.70
N ILE A 66 -8.88 -29.67 -16.49
CA ILE A 66 -9.54 -28.35 -16.41
C ILE A 66 -10.39 -28.08 -17.67
N LEU A 67 -9.92 -28.54 -18.83
CA LEU A 67 -10.64 -28.45 -20.10
C LEU A 67 -11.91 -29.30 -20.11
N THR A 68 -11.84 -30.53 -19.60
CA THR A 68 -13.00 -31.43 -19.45
C THR A 68 -14.02 -30.85 -18.49
N GLY A 69 -13.56 -30.28 -17.37
CA GLY A 69 -14.43 -29.57 -16.42
C GLY A 69 -15.15 -28.39 -17.08
N ALA A 70 -14.42 -27.53 -17.79
CA ALA A 70 -15.00 -26.40 -18.51
C ALA A 70 -16.01 -26.84 -19.58
N SER A 71 -15.69 -27.87 -20.36
CA SER A 71 -16.59 -28.41 -21.39
C SER A 71 -17.87 -29.00 -20.78
N CYS A 72 -17.75 -29.72 -19.67
CA CYS A 72 -18.91 -30.29 -18.96
C CYS A 72 -19.80 -29.19 -18.37
N CYS A 73 -19.21 -28.14 -17.81
CA CYS A 73 -19.94 -26.97 -17.32
C CYS A 73 -20.71 -26.27 -18.45
N VAL A 74 -20.08 -26.02 -19.59
CA VAL A 74 -20.75 -25.40 -20.75
C VAL A 74 -21.89 -26.27 -21.24
N MET A 75 -21.68 -27.58 -21.36
CA MET A 75 -22.72 -28.53 -21.74
C MET A 75 -23.91 -28.51 -20.77
N PHE A 76 -23.64 -28.49 -19.46
CA PHE A 76 -24.68 -28.40 -18.44
C PHE A 76 -25.45 -27.08 -18.51
N LEU A 77 -24.76 -25.94 -18.72
CA LEU A 77 -25.40 -24.64 -18.88
C LEU A 77 -26.31 -24.59 -20.12
N CYS A 78 -25.86 -25.14 -21.25
CA CYS A 78 -26.69 -25.24 -22.45
C CYS A 78 -27.92 -26.12 -22.24
N LEU A 79 -27.77 -27.25 -21.54
CA LEU A 79 -28.89 -28.12 -21.18
C LEU A 79 -29.86 -27.43 -20.22
N ALA A 80 -29.35 -26.71 -19.22
CA ALA A 80 -30.16 -25.95 -18.28
C ALA A 80 -30.94 -24.83 -18.98
N ASP A 81 -30.31 -24.09 -19.89
CA ASP A 81 -30.96 -23.02 -20.65
C ASP A 81 -32.07 -23.52 -21.57
N TYR A 82 -31.94 -24.73 -22.09
CA TYR A 82 -33.02 -25.37 -22.83
C TYR A 82 -34.13 -25.93 -21.93
N LEU A 83 -33.77 -26.60 -20.82
CA LEU A 83 -34.72 -27.35 -19.99
C LEU A 83 -35.48 -26.46 -19.00
N VAL A 84 -34.84 -25.45 -18.41
CA VAL A 84 -35.44 -24.62 -17.37
C VAL A 84 -36.69 -23.89 -17.84
N PRO A 85 -36.73 -23.24 -19.03
CA PRO A 85 -37.94 -22.58 -19.52
C PRO A 85 -39.11 -23.54 -19.77
N ILE A 86 -38.83 -24.82 -20.05
CA ILE A 86 -39.84 -25.86 -20.31
C ILE A 86 -40.37 -26.46 -19.00
N ILE A 87 -39.49 -26.64 -18.01
CA ILE A 87 -39.79 -27.32 -16.75
C ILE A 87 -40.34 -26.36 -15.70
N ALA A 88 -39.82 -25.12 -15.62
CA ALA A 88 -40.24 -24.11 -14.65
C ALA A 88 -41.78 -23.93 -14.59
N PRO A 89 -42.49 -23.66 -15.70
CA PRO A 89 -43.94 -23.49 -15.65
C PRO A 89 -44.69 -24.74 -15.21
N LYS A 90 -44.14 -25.95 -15.45
CA LYS A 90 -44.75 -27.23 -15.05
C LYS A 90 -44.54 -27.57 -13.57
N VAL A 91 -43.39 -27.22 -13.01
CA VAL A 91 -43.04 -27.52 -11.61
C VAL A 91 -43.68 -26.53 -10.64
N PHE A 92 -43.87 -25.27 -11.05
CA PHE A 92 -44.46 -24.21 -10.22
C PHE A 92 -45.93 -23.89 -10.57
N SER A 93 -46.62 -24.82 -11.24
CA SER A 93 -48.03 -24.66 -11.65
C SER A 93 -48.97 -24.45 -10.46
N SER A 94 -49.29 -23.18 -10.12
CA SER A 94 -50.65 -22.66 -9.83
C SER A 94 -50.70 -21.25 -9.19
N SER A 95 -49.61 -20.48 -9.08
CA SER A 95 -49.75 -19.05 -8.74
C SER A 95 -49.42 -18.19 -9.96
N LYS A 96 -50.44 -17.58 -10.57
CA LYS A 96 -50.23 -16.35 -11.36
C LYS A 96 -49.34 -15.43 -10.52
N TRP A 97 -48.28 -14.88 -11.13
CA TRP A 97 -47.31 -14.05 -10.43
C TRP A 97 -47.99 -13.07 -9.47
N THR A 98 -47.67 -13.20 -8.19
CA THR A 98 -48.18 -12.28 -7.17
C THR A 98 -47.59 -10.89 -7.44
N SER A 99 -48.34 -9.81 -7.20
CA SER A 99 -47.82 -8.44 -7.37
C SER A 99 -46.51 -8.20 -6.61
N GLU A 100 -46.35 -8.81 -5.43
CA GLU A 100 -45.09 -8.78 -4.67
C GLU A 100 -43.93 -9.51 -5.37
N GLN A 101 -44.18 -10.64 -6.03
CA GLN A 101 -43.18 -11.38 -6.78
C GLN A 101 -42.75 -10.60 -8.03
N GLN A 102 -43.71 -9.96 -8.71
CA GLN A 102 -43.44 -9.07 -9.84
C GLN A 102 -42.57 -7.88 -9.42
N GLN A 103 -42.89 -7.25 -8.29
CA GLN A 103 -42.14 -6.12 -7.80
C GLN A 103 -40.70 -6.50 -7.39
N ARG A 104 -40.50 -7.67 -6.77
CA ARG A 104 -39.17 -8.17 -6.42
C ARG A 104 -38.34 -8.50 -7.66
N PHE A 105 -38.94 -9.13 -8.66
CA PHE A 105 -38.24 -9.42 -9.91
C PHE A 105 -37.82 -8.14 -10.65
N HIS A 106 -38.69 -7.13 -10.69
CA HIS A 106 -38.37 -5.83 -11.25
C HIS A 106 -37.20 -5.17 -10.50
N GLU A 107 -37.20 -5.23 -9.16
CA GLU A 107 -36.11 -4.71 -8.34
C GLU A 107 -34.78 -5.45 -8.58
N ILE A 108 -34.82 -6.78 -8.76
CA ILE A 108 -33.66 -7.59 -9.12
C ILE A 108 -33.12 -7.17 -10.49
N CYS A 109 -33.97 -7.06 -11.50
CA CYS A 109 -33.58 -6.63 -12.84
C CYS A 109 -33.00 -5.21 -12.83
N ALA A 110 -33.59 -4.30 -12.05
CA ALA A 110 -33.08 -2.94 -11.84
C ALA A 110 -31.72 -2.92 -11.14
N ASN A 111 -31.53 -3.73 -10.11
CA ASN A 111 -30.25 -3.83 -9.40
C ASN A 111 -29.17 -4.47 -10.28
N MET A 112 -29.54 -5.42 -11.14
CA MET A 112 -28.64 -6.03 -12.11
C MET A 112 -28.22 -5.04 -13.20
N ALA A 113 -29.16 -4.27 -13.77
CA ALA A 113 -28.87 -3.22 -14.74
C ALA A 113 -27.95 -2.13 -14.14
N LYS A 114 -28.23 -1.68 -12.91
CA LYS A 114 -27.37 -0.75 -12.17
C LYS A 114 -25.97 -1.34 -11.93
N THR A 115 -25.87 -2.62 -11.61
CA THR A 115 -24.58 -3.29 -11.37
C THR A 115 -23.78 -3.45 -12.66
N ARG A 116 -24.43 -3.79 -13.78
CA ARG A 116 -23.83 -3.81 -15.11
C ARG A 116 -23.25 -2.43 -15.48
N ARG A 117 -24.01 -1.35 -15.30
CA ARG A 117 -23.50 0.01 -15.55
C ARG A 117 -22.36 0.40 -14.64
N ARG A 118 -22.42 0.04 -13.36
CA ARG A 118 -21.30 0.27 -12.43
C ARG A 118 -20.05 -0.45 -12.92
N ALA A 119 -20.15 -1.72 -13.30
CA ALA A 119 -19.03 -2.49 -13.83
C ALA A 119 -18.46 -1.86 -15.10
N VAL A 120 -19.32 -1.49 -16.07
CA VAL A 120 -18.90 -0.82 -17.31
C VAL A 120 -18.26 0.55 -17.02
N GLY A 121 -18.82 1.36 -16.13
CA GLY A 121 -18.26 2.65 -15.75
C GLY A 121 -16.93 2.52 -15.00
N TRP A 122 -16.79 1.51 -14.13
CA TRP A 122 -15.50 1.17 -13.51
C TRP A 122 -14.47 0.75 -14.55
N TRP A 123 -14.86 -0.08 -15.51
CA TRP A 123 -14.01 -0.52 -16.62
C TRP A 123 -13.54 0.67 -17.46
N GLN A 124 -14.45 1.57 -17.81
CA GLN A 124 -14.13 2.80 -18.54
C GLN A 124 -13.16 3.70 -17.77
N ARG A 125 -13.27 3.82 -16.44
CA ARG A 125 -12.30 4.55 -15.61
C ARG A 125 -10.91 3.91 -15.62
N ILE A 126 -10.83 2.58 -15.59
CA ILE A 126 -9.56 1.86 -15.71
C ILE A 126 -8.91 2.12 -17.08
N PHE A 127 -9.71 2.15 -18.14
CA PHE A 127 -9.25 2.52 -19.48
C PHE A 127 -8.83 4.00 -19.57
N ALA A 128 -9.54 4.93 -18.93
CA ALA A 128 -9.14 6.32 -18.87
C ALA A 128 -7.79 6.51 -18.13
N LEU A 129 -7.54 5.74 -17.07
CA LEU A 129 -6.24 5.74 -16.38
C LEU A 129 -5.08 5.29 -17.27
N LYS A 130 -5.34 4.40 -18.23
CA LYS A 130 -4.35 3.98 -19.23
C LYS A 130 -3.97 5.14 -20.15
N GLU A 131 -4.92 6.00 -20.51
CA GLU A 131 -4.69 7.16 -21.39
C GLU A 131 -4.07 8.35 -20.64
N GLU A 132 -4.55 8.70 -19.45
CA GLU A 132 -4.08 9.87 -18.70
C GLU A 132 -2.68 9.66 -18.08
N LYS A 133 -2.39 8.46 -17.55
CA LYS A 133 -1.15 8.15 -16.82
C LYS A 133 -0.68 6.71 -17.08
N PRO A 134 -0.14 6.40 -18.27
CA PRO A 134 0.21 5.04 -18.68
C PRO A 134 1.24 4.37 -17.75
N LYS A 135 2.18 5.14 -17.19
CA LYS A 135 3.20 4.64 -16.25
C LYS A 135 2.59 4.13 -14.95
N MET A 136 1.60 4.82 -14.41
CA MET A 136 0.92 4.40 -13.17
C MET A 136 0.05 3.17 -13.41
N TYR A 137 -0.69 3.15 -14.53
CA TYR A 137 -1.47 1.99 -14.95
C TYR A 137 -0.59 0.75 -15.08
N PHE A 138 0.53 0.86 -15.81
CA PHE A 138 1.45 -0.26 -16.02
C PHE A 138 2.03 -0.81 -14.71
N LEU A 139 2.47 0.07 -13.80
CA LEU A 139 3.03 -0.34 -12.50
C LEU A 139 1.96 -1.01 -11.60
N CYS A 140 0.74 -0.48 -11.57
CA CYS A 140 -0.36 -1.09 -10.82
C CYS A 140 -0.76 -2.47 -11.40
N VAL A 141 -0.89 -2.59 -12.72
CA VAL A 141 -1.26 -3.86 -13.36
C VAL A 141 -0.17 -4.91 -13.16
N ILE A 142 1.11 -4.59 -13.38
CA ILE A 142 2.20 -5.55 -13.18
C ILE A 142 2.28 -6.01 -11.73
N SER A 143 2.20 -5.08 -10.77
CA SER A 143 2.24 -5.46 -9.36
C SER A 143 1.05 -6.35 -8.98
N SER A 144 -0.15 -6.10 -9.51
CA SER A 144 -1.30 -6.99 -9.30
C SER A 144 -1.08 -8.38 -9.91
N LEU A 145 -0.54 -8.47 -11.14
CA LEU A 145 -0.27 -9.73 -11.82
C LEU A 145 0.79 -10.57 -11.10
N VAL A 146 1.85 -9.94 -10.59
CA VAL A 146 2.88 -10.63 -9.79
C VAL A 146 2.30 -11.20 -8.50
N VAL A 147 1.40 -10.46 -7.83
CA VAL A 147 0.71 -10.95 -6.63
C VAL A 147 -0.19 -12.14 -6.98
N PHE A 148 -0.95 -12.08 -8.07
CA PHE A 148 -1.77 -13.21 -8.52
C PHE A 148 -0.91 -14.44 -8.87
N ALA A 149 0.22 -14.26 -9.56
CA ALA A 149 1.14 -15.33 -9.88
C ALA A 149 1.76 -15.96 -8.62
N TRP A 150 2.15 -15.14 -7.65
CA TRP A 150 2.67 -15.60 -6.35
C TRP A 150 1.64 -16.44 -5.58
N ILE A 151 0.37 -16.00 -5.56
CA ILE A 151 -0.72 -16.75 -4.92
C ILE A 151 -0.93 -18.10 -5.63
N GLY A 152 -0.86 -18.12 -6.97
CA GLY A 152 -0.96 -19.35 -7.76
C GLY A 152 0.18 -20.34 -7.52
N GLN A 153 1.37 -19.87 -7.12
CA GLN A 153 2.49 -20.75 -6.75
C GLN A 153 2.32 -21.38 -5.36
N LEU A 154 1.58 -20.72 -4.46
CA LEU A 154 1.46 -21.11 -3.06
C LEU A 154 0.27 -22.05 -2.80
N VAL A 155 -0.73 -22.07 -3.68
CA VAL A 155 -2.01 -22.77 -3.49
C VAL A 155 -2.34 -23.67 -4.69
N HIS A 156 -2.82 -24.89 -4.43
CA HIS A 156 -3.34 -25.76 -5.49
C HIS A 156 -4.48 -25.08 -6.27
N ASN A 157 -4.42 -25.13 -7.60
CA ASN A 157 -5.40 -24.50 -8.50
C ASN A 157 -6.85 -24.84 -8.13
N LEU A 158 -7.12 -26.09 -7.74
CA LEU A 158 -8.45 -26.53 -7.34
C LEU A 158 -8.96 -25.80 -6.09
N LEU A 159 -8.11 -25.66 -5.06
CA LEU A 159 -8.46 -24.95 -3.82
C LEU A 159 -8.73 -23.47 -4.09
N LEU A 160 -7.94 -22.85 -4.98
CA LEU A 160 -8.11 -21.46 -5.37
C LEU A 160 -9.42 -21.24 -6.13
N THR A 161 -9.77 -22.13 -7.06
CA THR A 161 -11.07 -22.09 -7.76
C THR A 161 -12.25 -22.32 -6.81
N TYR A 162 -12.11 -23.24 -5.85
CA TYR A 162 -13.13 -23.46 -4.82
C TYR A 162 -13.37 -22.21 -3.97
N LEU A 163 -12.30 -21.58 -3.48
CA LEU A 163 -12.39 -20.36 -2.67
C LEU A 163 -13.00 -19.19 -3.46
N THR A 164 -12.60 -19.00 -4.71
CA THR A 164 -13.13 -17.92 -5.56
C THR A 164 -14.62 -18.13 -5.86
N VAL A 165 -15.05 -19.32 -6.26
CA VAL A 165 -16.46 -19.64 -6.51
C VAL A 165 -17.30 -19.49 -5.24
N THR A 166 -16.80 -19.97 -4.10
CA THR A 166 -17.50 -19.84 -2.82
C THR A 166 -17.64 -18.38 -2.38
N VAL A 167 -16.58 -17.57 -2.54
CA VAL A 167 -16.66 -16.13 -2.26
C VAL A 167 -17.64 -15.42 -3.20
N LEU A 168 -17.62 -15.74 -4.50
CA LEU A 168 -18.53 -15.15 -5.49
C LEU A 168 -20.01 -15.45 -5.18
N LEU A 169 -20.33 -16.67 -4.77
CA LEU A 169 -21.68 -17.06 -4.36
C LEU A 169 -22.16 -16.35 -3.09
N LEU A 170 -21.24 -16.09 -2.15
CA LEU A 170 -21.55 -15.45 -0.88
C LEU A 170 -21.55 -13.91 -0.95
N LEU A 171 -20.84 -13.30 -1.90
CA LEU A 171 -20.74 -11.85 -2.11
C LEU A 171 -22.06 -11.06 -2.00
N PRO A 172 -23.15 -11.44 -2.71
CA PRO A 172 -24.40 -10.69 -2.66
C PRO A 172 -25.06 -10.72 -1.26
N GLY A 173 -24.98 -11.85 -0.54
CA GLY A 173 -25.47 -11.97 0.84
C GLY A 173 -24.62 -11.17 1.85
N LEU A 174 -23.29 -11.20 1.71
CA LEU A 174 -22.38 -10.41 2.54
C LEU A 174 -22.58 -8.89 2.38
N ASN A 175 -22.92 -8.45 1.16
CA ASN A 175 -23.11 -7.03 0.87
C ASN A 175 -24.38 -6.46 1.53
N GLN A 176 -25.46 -7.24 1.61
CA GLN A 176 -26.71 -6.80 2.24
C GLN A 176 -26.67 -6.84 3.77
N HIS A 177 -26.01 -7.83 4.38
CA HIS A 177 -25.83 -7.87 5.83
C HIS A 177 -24.84 -6.83 6.38
N GLY A 178 -24.29 -5.95 5.52
CA GLY A 178 -23.34 -4.92 5.91
C GLY A 178 -22.03 -5.47 6.47
N VAL A 179 -21.71 -6.74 6.20
CA VAL A 179 -20.45 -7.36 6.65
C VAL A 179 -19.29 -6.74 5.87
N ILE A 180 -19.47 -6.48 4.57
CA ILE A 180 -18.46 -5.81 3.73
C ILE A 180 -18.21 -4.37 4.21
N SER A 181 -19.23 -3.63 4.64
CA SER A 181 -19.05 -2.28 5.18
C SER A 181 -18.36 -2.29 6.55
N LYS A 182 -18.63 -3.30 7.40
CA LYS A 182 -17.90 -3.50 8.66
C LYS A 182 -16.44 -3.92 8.45
N CYS A 183 -16.18 -4.89 7.56
CA CYS A 183 -14.84 -5.35 7.21
C CYS A 183 -14.03 -4.26 6.52
N SER A 184 -14.61 -3.51 5.57
CA SER A 184 -13.94 -2.37 4.95
C SER A 184 -13.68 -1.24 5.95
N GLY A 185 -14.60 -0.99 6.90
CA GLY A 185 -14.37 -0.06 8.01
C GLY A 185 -13.28 -0.51 8.97
N MET A 186 -13.14 -1.82 9.22
CA MET A 186 -12.07 -2.40 10.03
C MET A 186 -10.73 -2.33 9.29
N ALA A 187 -10.69 -2.74 8.03
CA ALA A 187 -9.52 -2.66 7.16
C ALA A 187 -9.07 -1.21 6.97
N LYS A 188 -9.99 -0.26 6.78
CA LYS A 188 -9.67 1.17 6.66
C LYS A 188 -9.10 1.74 7.96
N ARG A 189 -9.59 1.29 9.13
CA ARG A 189 -8.99 1.65 10.43
C ARG A 189 -7.59 1.09 10.58
N GLU A 190 -7.36 -0.15 10.16
CA GLU A 190 -6.05 -0.78 10.26
C GLU A 190 -5.05 -0.21 9.25
N ILE A 191 -5.47 0.00 8.00
CA ILE A 191 -4.68 0.73 6.99
C ILE A 191 -4.37 2.14 7.48
N ASN A 192 -5.32 2.85 8.11
CA ASN A 192 -5.05 4.16 8.70
C ASN A 192 -4.09 4.10 9.89
N ARG A 193 -4.09 3.03 10.69
CA ARG A 193 -3.08 2.81 11.75
C ARG A 193 -1.71 2.56 11.14
N LEU A 194 -1.61 1.70 10.14
CA LEU A 194 -0.37 1.41 9.42
C LEU A 194 0.16 2.65 8.69
N LEU A 195 -0.73 3.44 8.07
CA LEU A 195 -0.38 4.72 7.47
C LEU A 195 0.07 5.72 8.53
N LYS A 196 -0.62 5.87 9.67
CA LYS A 196 -0.15 6.71 10.78
C LYS A 196 1.18 6.26 11.37
N GLN A 197 1.44 4.96 11.41
CA GLN A 197 2.71 4.41 11.87
C GLN A 197 3.83 4.66 10.86
N LYS A 198 3.52 4.58 9.55
CA LYS A 198 4.43 4.90 8.46
C LYS A 198 4.66 6.40 8.33
N GLU A 199 3.65 7.22 8.59
CA GLU A 199 3.70 8.69 8.66
C GLU A 199 4.56 9.12 9.85
N LYS A 200 4.36 8.57 11.06
CA LYS A 200 5.28 8.77 12.20
C LYS A 200 6.73 8.37 11.88
N LYS A 201 6.93 7.32 11.07
CA LYS A 201 8.25 6.85 10.65
C LYS A 201 8.87 7.72 9.55
N ASN A 202 8.04 8.31 8.69
CA ASN A 202 8.44 9.20 7.59
C ASN A 202 8.64 10.66 8.05
N ASP A 203 7.86 11.14 9.01
CA ASP A 203 8.04 12.41 9.72
C ASP A 203 9.37 12.44 10.49
N LEU A 204 9.86 11.28 10.90
CA LEU A 204 11.21 11.13 11.47
C LEU A 204 12.33 11.37 10.43
N PHE A 205 12.01 11.29 9.13
CA PHE A 205 12.95 11.27 8.02
C PHE A 205 12.95 12.53 7.14
N LEU A 206 11.94 13.42 7.20
CA LEU A 206 11.89 14.60 6.33
C LEU A 206 11.25 15.85 6.99
N PHE A 207 12.04 16.90 7.24
CA PHE A 207 11.59 18.25 7.68
C PHE A 207 11.62 19.27 6.51
N PRO A 208 11.12 20.54 6.59
CA PRO A 208 10.19 21.31 7.51
C PRO A 208 9.19 22.26 6.72
N PRO A 209 8.54 23.36 7.24
CA PRO A 209 8.28 23.87 8.61
C PRO A 209 6.78 24.15 8.92
N TYR A 210 6.34 23.97 10.17
CA TYR A 210 5.53 24.90 10.99
C TYR A 210 5.07 24.18 12.26
N CYS A 211 5.22 24.89 13.38
CA CYS A 211 5.05 24.49 14.76
C CYS A 211 3.85 23.56 15.08
N ARG A 212 4.14 22.46 15.78
CA ARG A 212 3.50 22.21 17.09
C ARG A 212 4.55 21.79 18.11
N THR A 213 4.74 22.67 19.07
CA THR A 213 5.56 22.60 20.27
C THR A 213 5.11 21.46 21.19
N GLY A 214 5.73 20.29 21.04
CA GLY A 214 6.13 19.51 22.20
C GLY A 214 7.58 19.90 22.51
N ILE A 215 7.88 20.29 23.74
CA ILE A 215 9.25 20.61 24.16
C ILE A 215 10.05 19.30 24.18
N MET A 216 10.54 18.87 23.01
CA MET A 216 11.56 17.83 22.92
C MET A 216 12.89 18.48 23.27
N VAL A 217 13.47 18.06 24.39
CA VAL A 217 14.76 18.58 24.86
C VAL A 217 15.85 18.19 23.86
N ARG A 218 16.59 19.17 23.35
CA ARG A 218 17.73 18.92 22.46
C ARG A 218 18.85 18.24 23.25
N MET A 219 19.11 16.97 22.95
CA MET A 219 20.11 16.16 23.68
C MET A 219 21.52 16.27 23.08
N ASN A 220 21.67 16.37 21.75
CA ASN A 220 22.98 16.45 21.10
C ASN A 220 22.98 17.43 19.92
N VAL A 221 23.49 18.63 20.16
CA VAL A 221 23.56 19.73 19.17
C VAL A 221 24.40 19.38 17.93
N LEU A 222 25.41 18.50 18.06
CA LEU A 222 26.21 18.06 16.91
C LEU A 222 25.42 17.13 16.00
N ALA A 223 24.57 16.27 16.56
CA ALA A 223 23.74 15.35 15.79
C ALA A 223 22.71 16.13 14.95
N ASP A 224 22.09 17.15 15.55
CA ASP A 224 21.14 18.03 14.86
C ASP A 224 21.83 18.81 13.73
N ALA A 225 23.05 19.30 13.97
CA ALA A 225 23.85 20.01 12.97
C ALA A 225 24.21 19.12 11.77
N LEU A 226 24.82 17.95 12.01
CA LEU A 226 25.21 17.03 10.93
C LEU A 226 24.01 16.47 10.19
N LYS A 227 22.89 16.20 10.87
CA LYS A 227 21.65 15.77 10.20
C LYS A 227 21.10 16.86 9.29
N SER A 228 21.16 18.12 9.72
CA SER A 228 20.74 19.28 8.91
C SER A 228 21.61 19.45 7.66
N ILE A 229 22.93 19.27 7.78
CA ILE A 229 23.87 19.30 6.66
C ILE A 229 23.57 18.17 5.66
N ASN A 230 23.50 16.92 6.15
CA ASN A 230 23.22 15.75 5.30
C ASN A 230 21.91 15.88 4.53
N ASN A 231 20.86 16.39 5.19
CA ASN A 231 19.56 16.60 4.57
C ASN A 231 19.59 17.72 3.51
N ALA A 232 20.41 18.75 3.71
CA ALA A 232 20.54 19.84 2.75
C ALA A 232 21.37 19.44 1.53
N GLU A 233 22.46 18.70 1.72
CA GLU A 233 23.26 18.13 0.63
C GLU A 233 22.44 17.18 -0.23
N LYS A 234 21.68 16.26 0.38
CA LYS A 234 20.76 15.36 -0.36
C LYS A 234 19.67 16.10 -1.14
N ARG A 235 19.31 17.31 -0.72
CA ARG A 235 18.36 18.17 -1.43
C ARG A 235 19.04 19.12 -2.44
N GLY A 236 20.37 19.07 -2.58
CA GLY A 236 21.12 19.93 -3.50
C GLY A 236 21.12 21.42 -3.11
N LYS A 237 21.00 21.74 -1.82
CA LYS A 237 21.06 23.14 -1.35
C LYS A 237 22.51 23.62 -1.34
N ARG A 238 22.74 24.87 -1.73
CA ARG A 238 24.09 25.50 -1.72
C ARG A 238 24.56 25.93 -0.34
N GLN A 239 23.65 26.16 0.60
CA GLN A 239 23.98 26.65 1.93
C GLN A 239 23.05 26.08 3.02
N VAL A 240 23.58 25.96 4.23
CA VAL A 240 22.87 25.45 5.41
C VAL A 240 23.06 26.39 6.58
N LEU A 241 21.98 26.61 7.32
CA LEU A 241 21.97 27.42 8.52
C LEU A 241 21.75 26.54 9.74
N ILE A 242 22.76 26.48 10.62
CA ILE A 242 22.81 25.60 11.79
C ILE A 242 22.52 26.42 13.05
N ARG A 243 21.63 25.90 13.90
CA ARG A 243 21.26 26.49 15.20
C ARG A 243 21.06 25.38 16.24
N PRO A 244 21.79 25.35 17.36
CA PRO A 244 22.71 26.36 17.91
C PRO A 244 24.17 26.17 17.45
N CYS A 245 25.01 27.21 17.59
CA CYS A 245 26.46 27.09 17.42
C CYS A 245 27.11 26.51 18.68
N SER A 246 28.12 25.66 18.51
CA SER A 246 28.93 25.10 19.60
C SER A 246 30.37 24.94 19.14
N LYS A 247 31.33 25.10 20.06
CA LYS A 247 32.77 24.91 19.79
C LYS A 247 33.07 23.55 19.16
N VAL A 248 32.34 22.51 19.57
CA VAL A 248 32.51 21.15 18.99
C VAL A 248 32.07 21.12 17.53
N ILE A 249 30.95 21.78 17.19
CA ILE A 249 30.46 21.86 15.82
C ILE A 249 31.47 22.63 14.95
N VAL A 250 31.94 23.78 15.44
CA VAL A 250 32.94 24.59 14.72
C VAL A 250 34.20 23.78 14.43
N ARG A 251 34.77 23.09 15.43
CA ARG A 251 35.96 22.25 15.23
C ARG A 251 35.71 21.07 14.29
N PHE A 252 34.54 20.44 14.36
CA PHE A 252 34.16 19.36 13.44
C PHE A 252 34.06 19.88 11.99
N LEU A 253 33.43 21.03 11.78
CA LEU A 253 33.36 21.67 10.46
C LEU A 253 34.74 22.09 9.96
N THR A 254 35.63 22.58 10.82
CA THR A 254 37.02 22.86 10.43
C THR A 254 37.72 21.62 9.89
N VAL A 255 37.52 20.44 10.48
CA VAL A 255 38.08 19.18 9.97
C VAL A 255 37.47 18.82 8.61
N MET A 256 36.16 18.95 8.44
CA MET A 256 35.50 18.72 7.14
C MET A 256 35.98 19.67 6.03
N MET A 257 36.24 20.93 6.39
CA MET A 257 36.77 21.96 5.49
C MET A 257 38.22 21.67 5.11
N LYS A 258 39.06 21.24 6.06
CA LYS A 258 40.46 20.82 5.82
C LYS A 258 40.56 19.69 4.80
N HIS A 259 39.60 18.76 4.80
CA HIS A 259 39.52 17.66 3.82
C HIS A 259 38.71 18.01 2.55
N GLY A 260 38.20 19.25 2.42
CA GLY A 260 37.54 19.72 1.20
C GLY A 260 36.15 19.17 0.93
N TYR A 261 35.43 18.69 1.95
CA TYR A 261 34.03 18.23 1.82
C TYR A 261 33.02 19.38 1.89
N ILE A 262 33.32 20.40 2.70
CA ILE A 262 32.52 21.62 2.82
C ILE A 262 33.36 22.82 2.38
N GLY A 263 32.68 23.88 1.94
CA GLY A 263 33.33 25.16 1.66
C GLY A 263 33.54 25.97 2.93
N GLU A 264 33.65 27.28 2.73
CA GLU A 264 33.74 28.24 3.82
C GLU A 264 32.46 28.25 4.66
N PHE A 265 32.62 28.52 5.96
CA PHE A 265 31.50 28.70 6.87
C PHE A 265 31.69 29.97 7.69
N GLU A 266 30.59 30.67 7.93
CA GLU A 266 30.55 31.92 8.67
C GLU A 266 29.84 31.70 10.00
N ILE A 267 30.42 32.27 11.07
CA ILE A 267 29.83 32.26 12.40
C ILE A 267 29.15 33.61 12.61
N ILE A 268 27.83 33.59 12.78
CA ILE A 268 27.01 34.76 13.07
C ILE A 268 26.74 34.78 14.57
N ASP A 269 27.08 35.88 15.24
CA ASP A 269 26.79 36.07 16.65
C ASP A 269 25.43 36.75 16.85
N ASP A 270 24.58 36.12 17.65
CA ASP A 270 23.26 36.65 18.05
C ASP A 270 23.24 37.09 19.52
N HIS A 271 24.39 37.16 20.21
CA HIS A 271 24.49 37.33 21.67
C HIS A 271 23.75 36.24 22.48
N ARG A 272 23.42 35.11 21.84
CA ARG A 272 22.76 33.94 22.44
C ARG A 272 23.64 32.71 22.28
N ALA A 273 23.24 31.78 21.41
CA ALA A 273 23.98 30.55 21.14
C ALA A 273 24.67 30.56 19.77
N GLY A 274 24.66 31.69 19.06
CA GLY A 274 25.20 31.86 17.70
C GLY A 274 24.52 31.00 16.64
N LYS A 275 24.84 31.30 15.38
CA LYS A 275 24.40 30.56 14.19
C LYS A 275 25.60 30.31 13.30
N ILE A 276 25.57 29.23 12.52
CA ILE A 276 26.62 28.95 11.54
C ILE A 276 25.96 28.84 10.17
N VAL A 277 26.46 29.59 9.19
CA VAL A 277 26.11 29.41 7.77
C VAL A 277 27.24 28.61 7.13
N VAL A 278 26.93 27.44 6.57
CA VAL A 278 27.89 26.56 5.91
C VAL A 278 27.60 26.53 4.43
N ASN A 279 28.61 26.80 3.61
CA ASN A 279 28.55 26.65 2.15
C ASN A 279 28.86 25.21 1.75
N LEU A 280 27.94 24.62 0.99
CA LEU A 280 27.99 23.22 0.55
C LEU A 280 28.55 23.13 -0.87
N THR A 281 29.42 22.16 -1.10
CA THR A 281 30.10 21.96 -2.39
C THR A 281 29.50 20.82 -3.21
N GLY A 282 28.61 19.99 -2.63
CA GLY A 282 28.04 18.81 -3.29
C GLY A 282 28.92 17.56 -3.26
N ARG A 283 30.06 17.60 -2.56
CA ARG A 283 30.99 16.45 -2.44
C ARG A 283 30.64 15.48 -1.31
N LEU A 284 29.81 15.91 -0.36
CA LEU A 284 29.48 15.12 0.82
C LEU A 284 28.39 14.10 0.52
N ASN A 285 28.69 12.81 0.71
CA ASN A 285 27.71 11.74 0.54
C ASN A 285 26.91 11.51 1.83
N LYS A 286 27.60 11.42 2.96
CA LYS A 286 27.00 11.22 4.28
C LYS A 286 27.89 11.72 5.40
N CYS A 287 27.32 12.54 6.29
CA CYS A 287 27.88 12.83 7.60
C CYS A 287 26.95 12.35 8.72
N GLY A 288 27.53 11.87 9.82
CA GLY A 288 26.78 11.35 10.96
C GLY A 288 27.54 11.42 12.27
N VAL A 289 26.80 11.56 13.36
CA VAL A 289 27.33 11.47 14.73
C VAL A 289 27.15 10.05 15.24
N ILE A 290 28.11 9.56 16.02
CA ILE A 290 28.00 8.28 16.73
C ILE A 290 27.57 8.54 18.16
N SER A 291 26.51 7.85 18.58
CA SER A 291 25.92 7.99 19.91
C SER A 291 25.67 6.60 20.50
N PRO A 292 26.16 6.28 21.71
CA PRO A 292 26.99 7.11 22.59
C PRO A 292 28.43 7.30 22.09
N ARG A 293 29.19 8.21 22.71
CA ARG A 293 30.60 8.47 22.37
C ARG A 293 31.50 7.41 23.01
N PHE A 294 31.79 6.36 22.25
CA PHE A 294 32.65 5.26 22.67
C PHE A 294 34.12 5.69 22.80
N ASP A 295 34.80 5.13 23.79
CA ASP A 295 36.25 5.20 23.93
C ASP A 295 36.91 4.32 22.85
N LEU A 296 37.97 4.84 22.25
CA LEU A 296 38.57 4.31 21.04
C LEU A 296 40.09 4.33 21.20
N GLN A 297 40.66 3.13 21.35
CA GLN A 297 42.10 2.90 21.38
C GLN A 297 42.64 2.72 19.95
N LEU A 298 43.95 2.93 19.76
CA LEU A 298 44.60 2.75 18.46
C LEU A 298 44.40 1.34 17.87
N LYS A 299 44.32 0.32 18.74
CA LYS A 299 44.08 -1.08 18.36
C LYS A 299 42.69 -1.28 17.74
N ASP A 300 41.67 -0.60 18.27
CA ASP A 300 40.28 -0.75 17.81
C ASP A 300 39.96 0.14 16.60
N LEU A 301 40.87 1.04 16.22
CA LEU A 301 40.65 2.01 15.16
C LEU A 301 40.35 1.35 13.81
N GLU A 302 41.06 0.27 13.47
CA GLU A 302 40.85 -0.45 12.21
C GLU A 302 39.47 -1.12 12.16
N LYS A 303 38.99 -1.66 13.28
CA LYS A 303 37.64 -2.24 13.38
C LYS A 303 36.57 -1.18 13.13
N TRP A 304 36.73 0.02 13.70
CA TRP A 304 35.79 1.13 13.48
C TRP A 304 35.86 1.69 12.05
N GLN A 305 37.04 1.75 11.43
CA GLN A 305 37.20 2.13 10.02
C GLN A 305 36.40 1.20 9.10
N ASN A 306 36.57 -0.11 9.24
CA ASN A 306 35.89 -1.10 8.39
C ASN A 306 34.37 -1.09 8.58
N ASN A 307 33.87 -0.72 9.77
CA ASN A 307 32.44 -0.70 10.05
C ASN A 307 31.73 0.59 9.59
N LEU A 308 32.44 1.72 9.60
CA LEU A 308 31.83 3.04 9.39
C LEU A 308 32.12 3.63 8.01
N LEU A 309 33.31 3.38 7.47
CA LEU A 309 33.76 3.96 6.21
C LEU A 309 33.45 3.01 5.04
N PRO A 310 33.09 3.54 3.87
CA PRO A 310 32.78 2.69 2.70
C PRO A 310 34.03 2.04 2.10
N SER A 311 35.21 2.63 2.27
CA SER A 311 36.48 2.06 1.83
C SER A 311 37.65 2.58 2.68
N ARG A 312 38.81 1.93 2.59
CA ARG A 312 40.03 2.35 3.33
C ARG A 312 40.64 3.66 2.82
N GLN A 313 40.34 4.05 1.58
CA GLN A 313 40.87 5.26 0.94
C GLN A 313 39.90 6.45 1.01
N PHE A 314 38.67 6.25 1.48
CA PHE A 314 37.62 7.26 1.40
C PHE A 314 36.84 7.38 2.71
N GLY A 315 36.78 8.61 3.21
CA GLY A 315 36.05 8.98 4.41
C GLY A 315 36.92 9.11 5.65
N TYR A 316 36.42 9.89 6.61
CA TYR A 316 37.14 10.22 7.82
C TYR A 316 36.27 10.02 9.05
N ILE A 317 36.83 9.32 10.03
CA ILE A 317 36.32 9.29 11.40
C ILE A 317 36.95 10.45 12.18
N VAL A 318 36.11 11.19 12.90
CA VAL A 318 36.50 12.30 13.76
C VAL A 318 36.38 11.87 15.22
N MET A 319 37.41 12.16 16.00
CA MET A 319 37.48 11.81 17.42
C MET A 319 38.02 12.95 18.27
N THR A 320 37.59 12.99 19.53
CA THR A 320 38.13 13.88 20.55
C THR A 320 39.28 13.18 21.24
N THR A 321 40.48 13.76 21.14
CA THR A 321 41.68 13.31 21.84
C THR A 321 42.11 14.35 22.87
N SER A 322 43.10 14.05 23.71
CA SER A 322 43.69 15.04 24.64
C SER A 322 44.32 16.22 23.91
N ALA A 323 44.79 16.01 22.68
CA ALA A 323 45.37 17.04 21.81
C ALA A 323 44.32 17.82 20.99
N GLY A 324 43.03 17.55 21.19
CA GLY A 324 41.91 18.22 20.52
C GLY A 324 41.09 17.30 19.61
N ILE A 325 40.18 17.90 18.85
CA ILE A 325 39.33 17.20 17.87
C ILE A 325 40.11 17.09 16.56
N MET A 326 40.31 15.86 16.09
CA MET A 326 41.07 15.56 14.87
C MET A 326 40.49 14.33 14.18
N ASP A 327 40.95 14.10 12.95
CA ASP A 327 40.68 12.90 12.19
C ASP A 327 41.51 11.71 12.72
N HIS A 328 41.05 10.52 12.39
CA HIS A 328 41.68 9.27 12.80
C HIS A 328 43.09 9.04 12.22
N GLU A 329 43.43 9.64 11.07
CA GLU A 329 44.78 9.52 10.51
C GLU A 329 45.76 10.42 11.27
N GLU A 330 45.33 11.63 11.63
CA GLU A 330 46.09 12.51 12.52
C GLU A 330 46.25 11.91 13.93
N ALA A 331 45.21 11.27 14.47
CA ALA A 331 45.29 10.56 15.76
C ALA A 331 46.31 9.40 15.71
N ARG A 332 46.34 8.65 14.60
CA ARG A 332 47.34 7.57 14.40
C ARG A 332 48.76 8.12 14.32
N ARG A 333 48.98 9.24 13.61
CA ARG A 333 50.29 9.92 13.52
C ARG A 333 50.78 10.41 14.87
N LYS A 334 49.89 10.96 15.70
CA LYS A 334 50.21 11.45 17.05
C LYS A 334 50.20 10.33 18.10
N HIS A 335 49.96 9.09 17.70
CA HIS A 335 49.91 7.92 18.57
C HIS A 335 48.98 8.12 19.78
N THR A 336 47.81 8.74 19.57
CA THR A 336 46.86 9.06 20.63
C THR A 336 45.48 8.47 20.36
N GLY A 337 44.84 7.97 21.41
CA GLY A 337 43.44 7.51 21.39
C GLY A 337 42.48 8.60 21.82
N GLY A 338 41.20 8.27 21.90
CA GLY A 338 40.20 9.25 22.31
C GLY A 338 38.78 8.72 22.31
N LYS A 339 37.80 9.62 22.20
CA LYS A 339 36.38 9.28 22.08
C LYS A 339 35.89 9.58 20.68
N ILE A 340 35.13 8.66 20.09
CA ILE A 340 34.55 8.88 18.76
C ILE A 340 33.45 9.95 18.82
N LEU A 341 33.48 10.87 17.85
CA LEU A 341 32.43 11.88 17.68
C LEU A 341 31.50 11.51 16.54
N GLY A 342 32.06 11.17 15.39
CA GLY A 342 31.28 10.94 14.18
C GLY A 342 32.16 10.63 12.99
N PHE A 343 31.55 10.60 11.82
CA PHE A 343 32.21 10.31 10.55
C PHE A 343 31.61 11.15 9.43
N PHE A 344 32.39 11.34 8.38
CA PHE A 344 31.92 11.92 7.13
C PHE A 344 32.66 11.28 5.95
N PHE A 345 31.94 11.13 4.83
CA PHE A 345 32.43 10.68 3.55
C PHE A 345 31.47 11.13 2.45
#